data_AF-A0A225CY82-F1
#
_entry.id   AF-A0A225CY82-F1
#
_cell.length_a   1.000
_cell.length_b   1.000
_cell.length_c   1.000
_cell.angle_alpha   90.00
_cell.angle_beta   90.00
_cell.angle_gamma   90.00
#
_symmetry.space_group_name_H-M   'P 1'
#
loop_
_entity.id
_entity.type
_entity.pdbx_description
1 polymer ?
#
loop_
_entity_poly.entity_id
_entity_poly.type
_entity_poly.pdbx_seq_one_letter_code
_entity_poly.pdbx_strand_id
1 'polypeptide(L)'
;MNEEPPAPKQIAFVRWFDSKITTGWPATPDEAAGMSEMESCGFVVRDTAEAITIALDRSLTTDNLRCTLCIPRVNVRGVQYFYARGDGSD
;
A
#
# COMPACT_ATOMS: atom_id res chain seq x y z
N MET A 1 -30.02 -16.52 -3.42
CA MET A 1 -28.64 -16.71 -3.89
C MET A 1 -27.78 -16.53 -2.65
N ASN A 2 -27.00 -17.55 -2.26
CA ASN A 2 -26.01 -17.37 -1.20
C ASN A 2 -24.82 -16.70 -1.86
N GLU A 3 -24.68 -15.39 -1.66
CA GLU A 3 -23.47 -14.68 -2.07
C GLU A 3 -22.33 -15.18 -1.18
N GLU A 4 -21.25 -15.65 -1.80
CA GLU A 4 -20.03 -15.93 -1.06
C GLU A 4 -19.55 -14.64 -0.38
N PRO A 5 -19.10 -14.70 0.88
CA PRO A 5 -18.59 -13.53 1.56
C PRO A 5 -17.44 -12.93 0.74
N PRO A 6 -17.37 -11.60 0.61
CA PRO A 6 -16.32 -10.96 -0.17
C PRO A 6 -14.95 -11.38 0.37
N ALA A 7 -14.02 -11.64 -0.55
CA ALA A 7 -12.66 -12.01 -0.19
C ALA A 7 -12.06 -11.00 0.80
N PRO A 8 -11.35 -11.44 1.86
CA PRO A 8 -10.85 -10.55 2.88
C PRO A 8 -9.92 -9.49 2.29
N LYS A 9 -10.24 -8.22 2.53
CA LYS A 9 -9.47 -7.08 1.99
C LYS A 9 -8.15 -6.97 2.75
N GLN A 10 -7.02 -7.01 2.04
CA GLN A 10 -5.69 -6.93 2.63
C GLN A 10 -5.30 -5.48 2.89
N ILE A 11 -4.72 -5.20 4.06
CA ILE A 11 -4.11 -3.93 4.45
C ILE A 11 -2.61 -4.14 4.52
N ALA A 12 -1.82 -3.17 4.05
CA ALA A 12 -0.37 -3.17 4.21
C ALA A 12 0.08 -1.93 4.98
N PHE A 13 0.91 -2.15 5.99
CA PHE A 13 1.76 -1.13 6.58
C PHE A 13 3.12 -1.18 5.88
N VAL A 14 3.52 -0.10 5.23
CA VAL A 14 4.73 -0.03 4.39
C VAL A 14 5.67 1.03 4.94
N ARG A 15 6.90 0.62 5.25
CA ARG A 15 8.04 1.53 5.50
C ARG A 15 8.90 1.61 4.25
N TRP A 16 9.25 2.82 3.84
CA TRP A 16 9.96 3.07 2.59
C TRP A 16 10.72 4.40 2.64
N PHE A 17 11.75 4.56 1.81
CA PHE A 17 12.40 5.86 1.65
C PHE A 17 11.69 6.69 0.60
N ASP A 18 11.44 7.98 0.89
CA ASP A 18 10.94 8.93 -0.12
C ASP A 18 12.03 9.26 -1.15
N SER A 19 12.43 8.26 -1.92
CA SER A 19 13.27 8.47 -3.07
C SER A 19 12.42 9.10 -4.16
N LYS A 20 12.47 10.43 -4.20
CA LYS A 20 11.94 11.26 -5.29
C LYS A 20 10.69 10.66 -5.94
N ILE A 21 9.58 10.56 -5.19
CA ILE A 21 8.26 10.25 -5.78
C ILE A 21 7.98 11.17 -6.99
N THR A 22 8.53 12.39 -6.98
CA THR A 22 8.45 13.36 -8.06
C THR A 22 9.27 13.03 -9.31
N THR A 23 10.33 12.21 -9.22
CA THR A 23 11.14 11.85 -10.39
C THR A 23 10.95 10.41 -10.85
N GLY A 24 10.36 9.53 -10.02
CA GLY A 24 10.05 8.15 -10.40
C GLY A 24 11.26 7.23 -10.55
N TRP A 25 12.41 7.61 -9.97
CA TRP A 25 13.64 6.82 -10.04
C TRP A 25 13.93 6.14 -8.69
N PRO A 26 14.44 4.88 -8.70
CA PRO A 26 14.92 4.21 -7.49
C PRO A 26 16.00 5.04 -6.80
N ALA A 27 15.97 5.13 -5.47
CA ALA A 27 17.18 5.51 -4.73
C ALA A 27 18.24 4.43 -4.87
N THR A 28 19.46 4.82 -5.20
CA THR A 28 20.62 3.97 -4.90
C THR A 28 20.88 3.95 -3.38
N PRO A 29 21.52 2.91 -2.84
CA PRO A 29 21.81 2.81 -1.40
C PRO A 29 22.59 4.01 -0.83
N ASP A 30 23.47 4.61 -1.63
CA ASP A 30 24.27 5.78 -1.23
C ASP A 30 23.41 7.06 -1.20
N GLU A 31 22.41 7.17 -2.08
CA GLU A 31 21.47 8.30 -2.06
C GLU A 31 20.49 8.21 -0.88
N ALA A 32 20.25 7.02 -0.33
CA ALA A 32 19.37 6.83 0.82
C ALA A 32 19.94 7.46 2.11
N ALA A 33 21.25 7.71 2.18
CA ALA A 33 21.92 8.43 3.27
C ALA A 33 21.59 9.94 3.23
N GLY A 34 20.34 10.27 3.56
CA GLY A 34 19.82 11.65 3.53
C GLY A 34 18.33 11.74 3.20
N MET A 35 17.69 10.62 2.83
CA MET A 35 16.26 10.58 2.58
C MET A 35 15.49 10.35 3.88
N SER A 36 14.31 10.98 3.99
CA SER A 36 13.40 10.72 5.10
C SER A 36 12.77 9.33 4.90
N GLU A 37 12.86 8.50 5.93
CA GLU A 37 12.07 7.27 5.98
C GLU A 37 10.60 7.65 6.23
N MET A 38 9.73 7.10 5.41
CA MET A 38 8.29 7.32 5.44
C MET A 38 7.57 6.03 5.81
N GLU A 39 6.41 6.18 6.42
CA GLU A 39 5.50 5.09 6.73
C GLU A 39 4.09 5.41 6.26
N SER A 40 3.38 4.40 5.77
CA SER A 40 2.00 4.53 5.32
C SER A 40 1.25 3.23 5.51
N CYS A 41 -0.05 3.34 5.80
CA CYS A 41 -0.95 2.20 5.93
C CYS A 41 -2.13 2.38 4.98
N GLY A 42 -2.52 1.32 4.28
CA GLY A 42 -3.66 1.38 3.37
C GLY A 42 -4.06 0.02 2.82
N PHE A 43 -5.21 -0.02 2.12
CA PHE A 43 -5.66 -1.24 1.46
C PHE A 43 -4.74 -1.58 0.29
N VAL A 44 -4.31 -2.83 0.19
CA VAL A 44 -3.54 -3.31 -0.96
C VAL A 44 -4.43 -3.28 -2.19
N VAL A 45 -4.08 -2.42 -3.14
CA VAL A 45 -4.73 -2.34 -4.46
C VAL A 45 -4.01 -3.26 -5.43
N ARG A 46 -2.67 -3.21 -5.42
CA ARG A 46 -1.82 -4.04 -6.26
C ARG A 46 -0.51 -4.31 -5.55
N ASP A 47 -0.04 -5.54 -5.64
CA ASP A 47 1.25 -5.95 -5.12
C ASP A 47 1.98 -6.75 -6.21
N THR A 48 3.10 -6.21 -6.70
CA THR A 48 3.95 -6.86 -7.71
C THR A 48 5.41 -6.89 -7.28
N ALA A 49 6.25 -7.55 -8.07
CA ALA A 49 7.70 -7.59 -7.87
C ALA A 49 8.34 -6.20 -8.01
N GLU A 50 7.71 -5.28 -8.74
CA GLU A 50 8.23 -3.94 -9.03
C GLU A 50 7.72 -2.87 -8.06
N ALA A 51 6.47 -2.97 -7.60
CA ALA A 51 5.87 -1.97 -6.71
C ALA A 51 4.78 -2.55 -5.81
N ILE A 52 4.53 -1.87 -4.68
CA ILE A 52 3.32 -2.04 -3.87
C ILE A 52 2.46 -0.78 -3.97
N THR A 53 1.17 -0.93 -4.27
CA THR A 53 0.20 0.16 -4.34
C THR A 53 -0.83 -0.01 -3.24
N ILE A 54 -0.91 0.99 -2.37
CA ILE A 54 -1.89 1.05 -1.28
C ILE A 54 -2.87 2.20 -1.51
N ALA A 55 -4.13 1.99 -1.13
CA ALA A 55 -5.13 3.05 -1.05
C ALA A 55 -5.18 3.60 0.37
N LEU A 56 -4.88 4.89 0.52
CA LEU A 56 -4.92 5.61 1.80
C LEU A 56 -6.35 6.02 2.17
N ASP A 57 -7.18 6.28 1.14
CA ASP A 57 -8.61 6.55 1.29
C ASP A 57 -9.40 5.67 0.30
N ARG A 58 -10.07 4.66 0.85
CA ARG A 58 -10.96 3.74 0.14
C ARG A 58 -12.23 3.51 0.95
N SER A 59 -13.38 3.69 0.33
CA SER A 59 -14.67 3.28 0.92
C SER A 59 -14.77 1.75 0.92
N LEU A 60 -14.99 1.16 2.09
CA LEU A 60 -15.17 -0.28 2.22
C LEU A 60 -16.48 -0.80 1.59
N THR A 61 -17.51 0.04 1.58
CA THR A 61 -18.87 -0.28 1.09
C THR A 61 -19.01 -0.08 -0.42
N THR A 62 -18.44 1.00 -0.96
CA THR A 62 -18.59 1.35 -2.39
C THR A 62 -17.35 1.02 -3.22
N ASP A 63 -16.26 0.61 -2.58
CA ASP A 63 -14.94 0.39 -3.20
C ASP A 63 -14.35 1.60 -3.94
N ASN A 64 -14.90 2.79 -3.71
CA ASN A 64 -14.38 4.04 -4.25
C ASN A 64 -12.99 4.34 -3.67
N LEU A 65 -12.04 4.61 -4.57
CA LEU A 65 -10.66 5.00 -4.27
C LEU A 65 -10.49 6.50 -4.47
N ARG A 66 -9.94 7.20 -3.48
CA ARG A 66 -9.72 8.66 -3.57
C ARG A 66 -8.26 9.05 -3.53
N CYS A 67 -7.42 8.27 -2.85
CA CYS A 67 -5.99 8.51 -2.75
C CYS A 67 -5.24 7.19 -2.73
N THR A 68 -4.23 7.07 -3.60
CA THR A 68 -3.36 5.90 -3.69
C THR A 68 -1.90 6.31 -3.64
N LEU A 69 -1.08 5.48 -3.02
CA LEU A 69 0.36 5.58 -2.99
C LEU A 69 0.96 4.37 -3.71
N CYS A 70 1.75 4.62 -4.76
CA CYS A 70 2.50 3.59 -5.47
C CYS A 70 3.96 3.69 -5.07
N ILE A 71 4.46 2.66 -4.38
CA ILE A 71 5.80 2.63 -3.79
C ILE A 71 6.63 1.60 -4.56
N PRO A 72 7.70 2.01 -5.28
CA PRO A 72 8.62 1.08 -5.91
C PRO A 72 9.26 0.13 -4.88
N ARG A 73 9.33 -1.17 -5.19
CA ARG A 73 9.86 -2.21 -4.27
C ARG A 73 11.29 -1.95 -3.84
N VAL A 74 12.08 -1.38 -4.74
CA VAL A 74 13.46 -0.93 -4.48
C VAL A 74 13.58 0.06 -3.31
N ASN A 75 12.52 0.80 -3.00
CA ASN A 75 12.49 1.78 -1.91
C ASN A 75 11.86 1.22 -0.62
N VAL A 76 11.22 0.05 -0.70
CA VAL A 76 10.54 -0.58 0.43
C VAL A 76 11.56 -1.17 1.39
N ARG A 77 11.41 -0.85 2.68
CA ARG A 77 12.27 -1.33 3.77
C ARG A 77 11.59 -2.37 4.64
N GLY A 78 10.26 -2.34 4.69
CA GLY A 78 9.46 -3.35 5.36
C GLY A 78 7.99 -3.28 4.96
N VAL A 79 7.35 -4.43 4.89
CA VAL A 79 5.90 -4.54 4.71
C VAL A 79 5.35 -5.49 5.75
N GLN A 80 4.27 -5.08 6.41
CA GLN A 80 3.47 -5.95 7.27
C GLN A 80 2.05 -5.98 6.73
N TYR A 81 1.52 -7.20 6.56
CA TYR A 81 0.20 -7.42 6.00
C TYR A 81 -0.80 -7.77 7.09
N PHE A 82 -1.98 -7.19 6.99
CA PHE A 82 -3.14 -7.46 7.83
C PHE A 82 -4.34 -7.76 6.94
N TYR A 83 -5.37 -8.39 7.50
CA TYR A 83 -6.63 -8.61 6.79
C TYR A 83 -7.72 -7.85 7.52
N ALA A 84 -8.40 -6.97 6.79
CA ALA A 84 -9.67 -6.44 7.24
C ALA A 84 -10.69 -7.59 7.18
N ARG A 85 -11.15 -8.00 8.37
CA ARG A 85 -12.35 -8.83 8.45
C ARG A 85 -13.52 -7.85 8.39
N GLY A 86 -14.35 -7.96 7.35
CA GLY A 86 -15.68 -7.37 7.43
C GLY A 86 -16.37 -8.03 8.62
N ASP A 87 -16.71 -7.24 9.63
CA ASP A 87 -17.81 -7.59 10.50
C ASP A 87 -19.03 -7.75 9.58
N GLY A 88 -19.56 -8.96 9.45
CA GLY A 88 -20.67 -9.26 8.55
C GLY A 88 -21.98 -8.61 8.97
N SER A 89 -22.00 -7.28 9.07
CA SER A 89 -23.18 -6.45 9.23
C SER A 89 -23.51 -5.82 7.88
N ASP A 90 -24.70 -6.18 7.41
CA ASP A 90 -25.33 -5.91 6.11
C ASP A 90 -25.37 -4.42 5.69
#